data_AF-A0A7C5G900-F1
#
_entry.id   AF-A0A7C5G900-F1
#
_cell.length_a   1.000
_cell.length_b   1.000
_cell.length_c   1.000
_cell.angle_alpha   90.00
_cell.angle_beta   90.00
_cell.angle_gamma   90.00
#
_symmetry.space_group_name_H-M   'P 1'
#
loop_
_entity.id
_entity.type
_entity.pdbx_description
1 polymer ?
#
loop_
_entity_poly.entity_id
_entity_poly.type
_entity_poly.pdbx_seq_one_letter_code
_entity_poly.pdbx_strand_id
1 'polypeptide(L)'
;RGHGDPQIIEQLRKQWNNVTELQTKTTEQLAEADRTFHERLTGLLKNAVLSELLEKIDERIEIFREIEFSNPDILEQTSLQHLRILDAVESGDAVGAVKAIEDNISTAMQNVEHNMKEILARAFAPKGKGSA
;
A
#
# COMPACT_ATOMS: atom_id res chain seq x y z
N ARG A 1 -11.31 -10.59 -23.69
CA ARG A 1 -10.32 -9.57 -24.04
C ARG A 1 -10.64 -8.32 -23.22
N GLY A 2 -9.88 -8.09 -22.16
CA GLY A 2 -10.08 -6.99 -21.23
C GLY A 2 -8.88 -6.93 -20.28
N HIS A 3 -7.69 -6.88 -20.86
CA HIS A 3 -6.48 -6.55 -20.11
C HIS A 3 -6.58 -5.04 -19.85
N GLY A 4 -6.29 -4.60 -18.62
CA GLY A 4 -6.37 -3.18 -18.25
C GLY A 4 -5.61 -2.29 -19.24
N ASP A 5 -5.99 -1.01 -19.33
CA ASP A 5 -5.33 -0.06 -20.24
C ASP A 5 -3.80 -0.12 -20.05
N PRO A 6 -3.04 -0.61 -21.05
CA PRO A 6 -1.60 -0.81 -20.93
C PRO A 6 -0.85 0.48 -20.58
N GLN A 7 -1.38 1.65 -20.96
CA GLN A 7 -0.77 2.93 -20.60
C GLN A 7 -0.90 3.23 -19.11
N ILE A 8 -2.03 2.88 -18.50
CA ILE A 8 -2.25 3.09 -17.06
C ILE A 8 -1.38 2.11 -16.27
N ILE A 9 -1.31 0.84 -16.68
CA ILE A 9 -0.45 -0.17 -16.04
C ILE A 9 1.01 0.28 -16.05
N GLU A 10 1.52 0.74 -17.20
CA GLU A 10 2.90 1.22 -17.32
C GLU A 10 3.17 2.47 -16.47
N GLN A 11 2.21 3.40 -16.38
CA GLN A 11 2.35 4.57 -15.50
C GLN A 11 2.43 4.17 -14.02
N LEU A 12 1.55 3.27 -13.57
CA LEU A 12 1.56 2.75 -12.21
C LEU A 12 2.87 2.00 -11.93
N ARG A 13 3.34 1.20 -12.89
CA ARG A 13 4.60 0.45 -12.77
C ARG A 13 5.79 1.40 -12.59
N LYS A 14 5.91 2.44 -13.42
CA LYS A 14 7.00 3.42 -13.32
C LYS A 14 7.07 4.08 -11.95
N GLN A 15 5.92 4.42 -11.37
CA GLN A 15 5.83 5.04 -10.06
C GLN A 15 6.44 4.15 -8.97
N TRP A 16 6.16 2.84 -8.98
CA TRP A 16 6.57 1.92 -7.92
C TRP A 16 7.91 1.23 -8.13
N ASN A 17 8.44 1.25 -9.36
CA ASN A 17 9.71 0.62 -9.71
C ASN A 17 10.95 1.47 -9.35
N ASN A 18 10.77 2.77 -9.06
CA ASN A 18 11.87 3.67 -8.71
C ASN A 18 11.87 3.98 -7.20
N VAL A 19 12.20 2.99 -6.38
CA VAL A 19 12.20 3.12 -4.90
C VAL A 19 13.11 4.26 -4.44
N THR A 20 14.25 4.48 -5.10
CA THR A 20 15.16 5.58 -4.77
C THR A 20 14.53 6.96 -4.96
N GLU A 21 13.71 7.13 -6.00
CA GLU A 21 12.93 8.37 -6.19
C GLU A 21 11.81 8.48 -5.15
N LEU A 22 11.12 7.38 -4.86
CA LEU A 22 10.09 7.35 -3.81
C LEU A 22 10.64 7.73 -2.43
N GLN A 23 11.86 7.30 -2.09
CA GLN A 23 12.53 7.66 -0.83
C GLN A 23 12.81 9.17 -0.69
N THR A 24 12.77 9.94 -1.78
CA THR A 24 12.90 11.41 -1.72
C THR A 24 11.58 12.12 -1.39
N LYS A 25 10.45 11.41 -1.43
CA LYS A 25 9.12 11.96 -1.18
C LYS A 25 8.83 12.03 0.32
N THR A 26 7.93 12.93 0.70
CA THR A 26 7.42 12.97 2.07
C THR A 26 6.45 11.81 2.32
N THR A 27 6.19 11.49 3.58
CA THR A 27 5.24 10.45 3.98
C THR A 27 3.83 10.72 3.46
N GLU A 28 3.41 11.99 3.43
CA GLU A 28 2.13 12.42 2.86
C GLU A 28 2.07 12.18 1.35
N GLN A 29 3.16 12.50 0.63
CA GLN A 29 3.25 12.26 -0.80
C GLN A 29 3.24 10.76 -1.14
N LEU A 30 3.85 9.92 -0.29
CA LEU A 30 3.82 8.47 -0.43
C LEU A 30 2.44 7.90 -0.13
N ALA A 31 1.76 8.39 0.91
CA ALA A 31 0.39 8.01 1.24
C ALA A 31 -0.59 8.34 0.12
N GLU A 32 -0.47 9.53 -0.48
CA GLU A 32 -1.30 9.94 -1.63
C GLU A 32 -1.01 9.12 -2.89
N ALA A 33 0.28 8.84 -3.14
CA ALA A 33 0.72 7.97 -4.22
C ALA A 33 0.13 6.55 -4.10
N ASP A 34 0.10 6.03 -2.89
CA ASP A 34 -0.46 4.74 -2.51
C ASP A 34 -1.99 4.71 -2.69
N ARG A 35 -2.71 5.74 -2.21
CA ARG A 35 -4.16 5.90 -2.47
C ARG A 35 -4.47 5.94 -3.96
N THR A 36 -3.79 6.82 -4.71
CA THR A 36 -4.01 6.99 -6.15
C THR A 36 -3.76 5.68 -6.93
N PHE A 37 -2.83 4.84 -6.47
CA PHE A 37 -2.59 3.53 -7.06
C PHE A 37 -3.84 2.63 -6.98
N HIS A 38 -4.44 2.52 -5.80
CA HIS A 38 -5.61 1.68 -5.55
C HIS A 38 -6.86 2.18 -6.30
N GLU A 39 -7.08 3.49 -6.34
CA GLU A 39 -8.16 4.11 -7.11
C GLU A 39 -8.04 3.82 -8.62
N ARG A 40 -6.84 4.01 -9.18
CA ARG A 40 -6.57 3.75 -10.61
C ARG A 40 -6.65 2.27 -10.95
N LEU A 41 -6.16 1.40 -10.07
CA LEU A 41 -6.24 -0.04 -10.24
C LEU A 41 -7.71 -0.51 -10.24
N THR A 42 -8.54 0.03 -9.34
CA THR A 42 -9.98 -0.26 -9.31
C THR A 42 -10.67 0.17 -10.60
N GLY A 43 -10.35 1.35 -11.13
CA GLY A 43 -10.87 1.84 -12.42
C GLY A 43 -10.49 0.98 -13.63
N LEU A 44 -9.37 0.24 -13.54
CA LEU A 44 -8.94 -0.71 -14.57
C LEU A 44 -9.68 -2.04 -14.53
N LEU A 45 -10.12 -2.45 -13.34
CA LEU A 45 -10.66 -3.78 -13.10
C LEU A 45 -12.16 -3.79 -13.36
N LYS A 46 -12.60 -4.51 -14.39
CA LYS A 46 -14.02 -4.85 -14.60
C LYS A 46 -14.46 -6.03 -13.73
N ASN A 47 -13.94 -6.13 -12.51
CA ASN A 47 -14.20 -7.23 -11.60
C ASN A 47 -14.67 -6.67 -10.26
N ALA A 48 -15.99 -6.75 -10.03
CA ALA A 48 -16.63 -6.22 -8.84
C ALA A 48 -16.04 -6.78 -7.52
N VAL A 49 -15.57 -8.03 -7.52
CA VAL A 49 -14.94 -8.64 -6.34
C VAL A 49 -13.60 -7.96 -6.04
N LEU A 50 -12.79 -7.73 -7.08
CA LEU A 50 -11.51 -7.03 -6.91
C LEU A 50 -11.73 -5.57 -6.52
N SER A 51 -12.72 -4.90 -7.10
CA SER A 51 -13.09 -3.53 -6.73
C SER A 51 -13.49 -3.43 -5.25
N GLU A 52 -14.31 -4.34 -4.75
CA GLU A 52 -14.72 -4.37 -3.33
C GLU A 52 -13.54 -4.64 -2.39
N LEU A 53 -12.58 -5.48 -2.79
CA LEU A 53 -11.38 -5.74 -2.00
C LEU A 53 -10.46 -4.52 -1.95
N LEU A 54 -10.31 -3.79 -3.06
CA LEU A 54 -9.50 -2.57 -3.13
C LEU A 54 -10.13 -1.41 -2.35
N GLU A 55 -11.45 -1.28 -2.39
CA GLU A 55 -12.17 -0.28 -1.59
C GLU A 55 -11.97 -0.50 -0.08
N LYS A 56 -11.92 -1.77 0.37
CA LYS A 56 -11.59 -2.12 1.76
C LYS A 56 -10.16 -1.74 2.18
N ILE A 57 -9.21 -1.71 1.24
CA ILE A 57 -7.84 -1.22 1.48
C ILE A 57 -7.88 0.29 1.70
N ASP A 58 -8.56 1.02 0.81
CA ASP A 58 -8.62 2.47 0.85
C ASP A 58 -9.23 2.99 2.15
N GLU A 59 -10.37 2.45 2.59
CA GLU A 59 -11.05 2.92 3.81
C GLU A 59 -10.30 2.63 5.11
N ARG A 60 -9.52 1.55 5.20
CA ARG A 60 -8.95 1.07 6.48
C ARG A 60 -7.52 1.53 6.75
N ILE A 61 -6.77 1.90 5.72
CA ILE A 61 -5.36 2.30 5.85
C ILE A 61 -5.20 3.81 5.84
N GLU A 62 -6.19 4.59 5.38
CA GLU A 62 -6.06 6.04 5.16
C GLU A 62 -5.48 6.82 6.35
N ILE A 63 -5.82 6.46 7.59
CA ILE A 63 -5.29 7.11 8.81
C ILE A 63 -3.82 6.72 9.09
N PHE A 64 -3.39 5.53 8.69
CA PHE A 64 -2.08 4.96 9.04
C PHE A 64 -1.05 5.02 7.92
N ARG A 65 -1.43 5.29 6.65
CA ARG A 65 -0.51 5.31 5.50
C ARG A 65 0.71 6.20 5.74
N GLU A 66 0.51 7.41 6.23
CA GLU A 66 1.61 8.34 6.49
C GLU A 66 2.57 7.80 7.57
N ILE A 67 2.03 7.17 8.61
CA ILE A 67 2.82 6.58 9.69
C ILE A 67 3.61 5.39 9.17
N GLU A 68 3.00 4.54 8.35
CA GLU A 68 3.64 3.39 7.73
C GLU A 68 4.81 3.79 6.83
N PHE A 69 4.63 4.79 5.97
CA PHE A 69 5.69 5.26 5.08
C PHE A 69 6.81 6.02 5.78
N SER A 70 6.72 6.27 7.09
CA SER A 70 7.87 6.73 7.88
C SER A 70 8.95 5.64 8.03
N ASN A 71 8.60 4.37 7.78
CA ASN A 71 9.52 3.25 7.75
C ASN A 71 9.94 2.93 6.29
N PRO A 72 11.23 3.07 5.94
CA PRO A 72 11.71 2.76 4.58
C PRO A 72 11.54 1.29 4.18
N ASP A 73 11.54 0.35 5.14
CA ASP A 73 11.34 -1.07 4.85
C ASP A 73 9.91 -1.35 4.37
N ILE A 74 8.93 -0.60 4.91
CA ILE A 74 7.53 -0.69 4.48
C ILE A 74 7.39 -0.15 3.06
N LEU A 75 8.07 0.96 2.73
CA LEU A 75 8.05 1.50 1.37
C LEU A 75 8.55 0.48 0.34
N GLU A 76 9.67 -0.21 0.61
CA GLU A 76 10.18 -1.26 -0.27
C GLU A 76 9.20 -2.43 -0.40
N GLN A 77 8.61 -2.87 0.71
CA GLN A 77 7.62 -3.94 0.74
C GLN A 77 6.38 -3.59 -0.10
N THR A 78 5.80 -2.40 0.09
CA THR A 78 4.63 -1.92 -0.66
C THR A 78 4.95 -1.80 -2.14
N SER A 79 6.13 -1.27 -2.52
CA SER A 79 6.60 -1.24 -3.91
C SER A 79 6.59 -2.64 -4.55
N LEU A 80 7.15 -3.64 -3.86
CA LEU A 80 7.19 -5.01 -4.37
C LEU A 80 5.78 -5.62 -4.49
N GLN A 81 4.89 -5.35 -3.55
CA GLN A 81 3.51 -5.85 -3.59
C GLN A 81 2.73 -5.24 -4.76
N HIS A 82 2.84 -3.93 -4.98
CA HIS A 82 2.20 -3.26 -6.10
C HIS A 82 2.68 -3.79 -7.45
N LEU A 83 3.99 -4.01 -7.60
CA LEU A 83 4.54 -4.58 -8.84
C LEU A 83 3.99 -6.00 -9.10
N ARG A 84 3.87 -6.85 -8.07
CA ARG A 84 3.27 -8.19 -8.20
C ARG A 84 1.80 -8.14 -8.62
N ILE A 85 1.03 -7.19 -8.09
CA ILE A 85 -0.36 -6.99 -8.49
C ILE A 85 -0.42 -6.61 -9.97
N LEU A 86 0.41 -5.65 -10.40
CA LEU A 86 0.47 -5.22 -11.80
C LEU A 86 0.87 -6.36 -12.75
N ASP A 87 1.85 -7.20 -12.37
CA ASP A 87 2.26 -8.37 -13.16
C ASP A 87 1.11 -9.37 -13.36
N ALA A 88 0.33 -9.63 -12.31
CA ALA A 88 -0.82 -10.54 -12.38
C ALA A 88 -1.96 -9.97 -13.23
N VAL A 89 -2.25 -8.67 -13.10
CA VAL A 89 -3.27 -8.00 -13.92
C VAL A 89 -2.87 -7.96 -15.40
N GLU A 90 -1.61 -7.63 -15.69
CA GLU A 90 -1.09 -7.53 -17.06
C GLU A 90 -1.09 -8.89 -17.77
N SER A 91 -0.69 -9.95 -17.08
CA SER A 91 -0.71 -11.33 -17.61
C SER A 91 -2.13 -11.92 -17.72
N GLY A 92 -3.14 -11.26 -17.15
CA GLY A 92 -4.52 -11.78 -17.09
C GLY A 92 -4.71 -12.93 -16.10
N ASP A 93 -3.77 -13.12 -15.17
CA ASP A 93 -3.89 -14.10 -14.08
C ASP A 93 -4.82 -13.57 -12.98
N ALA A 94 -6.12 -13.80 -13.17
CA ALA A 94 -7.14 -13.36 -12.23
C ALA A 94 -6.96 -13.97 -10.82
N VAL A 95 -6.50 -15.22 -10.72
CA VAL A 95 -6.31 -15.90 -9.43
C VAL A 95 -5.09 -15.31 -8.72
N GLY A 96 -3.99 -15.12 -9.46
CA GLY A 96 -2.80 -14.44 -8.94
C GLY A 96 -3.08 -13.01 -8.50
N ALA A 97 -3.90 -12.26 -9.24
CA ALA A 97 -4.25 -10.88 -8.90
C ALA A 97 -5.06 -10.80 -7.60
N VAL A 98 -6.06 -11.68 -7.42
CA VAL A 98 -6.82 -11.77 -6.16
C VAL A 98 -5.89 -12.08 -4.99
N LYS A 99 -5.04 -13.09 -5.13
CA LYS A 99 -4.10 -13.48 -4.07
C LYS A 99 -3.12 -12.36 -3.72
N ALA A 100 -2.57 -11.67 -4.72
CA ALA A 100 -1.64 -10.58 -4.51
C ALA A 100 -2.29 -9.41 -3.74
N ILE A 101 -3.56 -9.11 -4.02
CA ILE A 101 -4.33 -8.10 -3.30
C ILE A 101 -4.65 -8.55 -1.86
N GLU A 102 -5.03 -9.81 -1.66
CA GLU A 102 -5.25 -10.37 -0.31
C GLU A 102 -3.98 -10.31 0.55
N ASP A 103 -2.83 -10.67 -0.02
CA ASP A 103 -1.52 -10.60 0.66
C ASP A 103 -1.15 -9.14 1.00
N ASN A 104 -1.44 -8.19 0.10
CA ASN A 104 -1.26 -6.75 0.33
C ASN A 104 -2.11 -6.25 1.50
N ILE A 105 -3.42 -6.60 1.52
CA ILE A 105 -4.34 -6.28 2.62
C ILE A 105 -3.84 -6.83 3.94
N SER A 106 -3.49 -8.12 3.96
CA SER A 106 -3.04 -8.79 5.19
C SER A 106 -1.78 -8.13 5.74
N THR A 107 -0.85 -7.75 4.86
CA THR A 107 0.39 -7.08 5.25
C THR A 107 0.11 -5.70 5.83
N ALA A 108 -0.69 -4.89 5.15
CA ALA A 108 -1.07 -3.56 5.66
C ALA A 108 -1.75 -3.66 7.02
N MET A 109 -2.63 -4.64 7.23
CA MET A 109 -3.29 -4.81 8.53
C MET A 109 -2.34 -5.22 9.65
N GLN A 110 -1.31 -6.02 9.35
CA GLN A 110 -0.26 -6.33 10.31
C GLN A 110 0.59 -5.10 10.66
N ASN A 111 0.90 -4.26 9.66
CA ASN A 111 1.66 -3.03 9.85
C ASN A 111 0.87 -2.02 10.69
N VAL A 112 -0.42 -1.83 10.44
CA VAL A 112 -1.33 -1.03 11.28
C VAL A 112 -1.34 -1.52 12.73
N GLU A 113 -1.50 -2.83 12.96
CA GLU A 113 -1.52 -3.41 14.31
C GLU A 113 -0.19 -3.15 15.04
N HIS A 114 0.93 -3.31 14.34
CA HIS A 114 2.27 -3.04 14.88
C HIS A 114 2.42 -1.55 15.25
N ASN A 115 2.06 -0.65 14.34
CA ASN A 115 2.15 0.79 14.57
C ASN A 115 1.24 1.24 15.73
N MET A 116 0.04 0.68 15.85
CA MET A 116 -0.85 0.97 16.97
C MET A 116 -0.22 0.56 18.31
N LYS A 117 0.42 -0.62 18.37
CA LYS A 117 1.13 -1.06 19.59
C LYS A 117 2.26 -0.10 19.95
N GLU A 118 3.05 0.34 18.98
CA GLU A 118 4.15 1.30 19.18
C GLU A 118 3.65 2.66 19.69
N ILE A 119 2.58 3.19 19.09
CA ILE A 119 1.98 4.46 19.50
C ILE A 119 1.45 4.37 20.94
N LEU A 120 0.72 3.29 21.27
CA LEU A 120 0.22 3.07 22.62
C LEU A 120 1.38 2.89 23.62
N ALA A 121 2.40 2.11 23.28
CA ALA A 121 3.57 1.93 24.13
C ALA A 121 4.26 3.27 24.44
N ARG A 122 4.42 4.15 23.45
CA ARG A 122 4.98 5.51 23.65
C ARG A 122 4.08 6.40 24.49
N ALA A 123 2.75 6.35 24.29
CA ALA A 123 1.79 7.16 25.04
C ALA A 123 1.69 6.74 26.52
N PHE A 124 1.82 5.45 26.81
CA PHE A 124 1.72 4.88 28.16
C PHE A 124 3.07 4.57 28.82
N ALA A 125 4.20 4.84 28.15
CA ALA A 125 5.52 4.72 28.74
C ALA A 125 5.61 5.64 29.97
N PRO A 126 5.97 5.12 31.16
CA PRO A 126 6.08 5.95 32.35
C PRO A 126 7.11 7.05 32.09
N LYS A 127 6.68 8.32 32.18
CA LYS A 127 7.60 9.46 32.18
C LYS A 127 8.63 9.20 33.27
N GLY A 128 9.88 8.98 32.87
CA GLY A 128 10.97 8.67 33.79
C GLY A 128 10.98 9.67 34.94
N LYS A 129 10.90 9.16 36.17
CA LYS A 129 11.21 9.94 37.36
C LYS A 129 12.71 10.24 37.33
N GLY A 130 13.06 11.52 37.33
CA GLY A 130 14.29 12.04 37.91
C GLY A 130 15.43 12.33 36.94
N SER A 131 15.79 13.60 36.84
CA SER A 131 17.05 14.06 37.43
C SER A 131 16.77 15.32 38.23
N ALA A 132 17.14 15.24 39.50
CA ALA A 132 17.23 16.37 40.43
C ALA A 132 18.49 17.21 40.12
#